data_AF-A0A842NUE4-F1
#
_entry.id   AF-A0A842NUE4-F1
#
_cell.length_a   1.000
_cell.length_b   1.000
_cell.length_c   1.000
_cell.angle_alpha   90.00
_cell.angle_beta   90.00
_cell.angle_gamma   90.00
#
_symmetry.space_group_name_H-M   'P 1'
#
loop_
_entity.id
_entity.type
_entity.pdbx_description
1 polymer ?
#
loop_
_entity_poly.entity_id
_entity_poly.type
_entity_poly.pdbx_seq_one_letter_code
_entity_poly.pdbx_strand_id
1 'polypeptide(L)' 'MTEQNKEDNSELLLEWVDKGIALQREEKHKEAIECFDKAISIDKDTGGEADSNLLLLKDNSLKKLGKSD' A
#
# COMPACT_ATOMS: atom_id res chain seq x y z
N MET A 1 13.55 14.31 -26.83
CA MET A 1 12.19 13.81 -26.53
C MET A 1 12.28 12.32 -26.25
N THR A 2 12.97 11.98 -25.16
CA THR A 2 13.13 10.61 -24.63
C THR A 2 13.57 10.80 -23.19
N GLU A 3 13.07 9.96 -22.28
CA GLU A 3 13.29 9.94 -20.82
C GLU A 3 12.25 10.67 -19.95
N GLN A 4 10.98 10.62 -20.35
CA GLN A 4 9.89 10.40 -19.38
C GLN A 4 9.57 8.89 -19.44
N ASN A 5 9.16 8.25 -18.34
CA ASN A 5 8.69 6.84 -18.26
C ASN A 5 9.65 5.79 -17.65
N LYS A 6 10.46 6.10 -16.62
CA LYS A 6 11.02 5.01 -15.79
C LYS A 6 11.13 5.27 -14.28
N GLU A 7 10.80 6.47 -13.79
CA GLU A 7 10.95 6.81 -12.37
C GLU A 7 9.61 6.95 -11.61
N ASP A 8 8.47 6.96 -12.31
CA ASP A 8 7.12 7.17 -11.72
C ASP A 8 6.62 6.04 -10.80
N ASN A 9 7.08 4.80 -10.98
CA ASN A 9 6.56 3.67 -10.21
C ASN A 9 6.90 3.77 -8.72
N SER A 10 8.02 4.40 -8.37
CA SER A 10 8.45 4.52 -6.97
C SER A 10 7.60 5.52 -6.17
N GLU A 11 7.13 6.61 -6.80
CA GLU A 11 6.26 7.58 -6.13
C GLU A 11 4.83 7.04 -5.99
N LEU A 12 4.38 6.26 -6.99
CA LEU A 12 3.08 5.62 -6.95
C LEU A 12 2.94 4.66 -5.75
N LEU A 13 4.02 3.94 -5.40
CA LEU A 13 4.05 3.07 -4.22
C LEU A 13 3.76 3.86 -2.94
N LEU A 14 4.54 4.91 -2.69
CA LEU A 14 4.40 5.74 -1.48
C LEU A 14 3.01 6.39 -1.41
N GLU A 15 2.49 6.84 -2.55
CA GLU A 15 1.13 7.41 -2.63
C GLU A 15 0.05 6.42 -2.15
N TRP A 16 0.11 5.16 -2.59
CA TRP A 16 -0.81 4.12 -2.13
C TRP A 16 -0.64 3.81 -0.63
N VAL A 17 0.60 3.86 -0.11
CA VAL A 17 0.87 3.67 1.32
C VAL A 17 0.24 4.78 2.16
N ASP A 18 0.54 6.04 1.83
CA ASP A 18 0.01 7.20 2.56
C ASP A 18 -1.52 7.23 2.50
N LYS A 19 -2.09 6.93 1.33
CA LYS A 19 -3.54 6.80 1.16
C LYS A 19 -4.12 5.68 2.03
N GLY A 20 -3.47 4.52 2.10
CA GLY A 20 -3.87 3.42 2.98
C GLY A 20 -3.84 3.80 4.45
N ILE A 21 -2.83 4.54 4.90
CA ILE A 21 -2.72 5.05 6.27
C ILE A 21 -3.82 6.07 6.57
N ALA A 22 -4.12 6.98 5.63
CA ALA A 22 -5.21 7.95 5.78
C ALA A 22 -6.56 7.23 5.92
N LEU A 23 -6.81 6.20 5.09
CA LEU A 23 -8.02 5.38 5.16
C LEU A 23 -8.11 4.57 6.46
N GLN A 24 -6.99 4.07 6.99
CA GLN A 24 -6.96 3.44 8.32
C GLN A 24 -7.42 4.40 9.42
N ARG A 25 -7.04 5.69 9.34
CA ARG A 25 -7.49 6.73 10.29
C ARG A 25 -8.98 7.05 10.14
N GLU A 26 -9.52 6.91 8.94
CA GLU A 26 -10.96 7.02 8.68
C GLU A 26 -11.75 5.75 9.01
N GLU A 27 -11.13 4.74 9.65
CA GLU A 27 -11.75 3.42 9.94
C GLU A 27 -12.17 2.64 8.68
N LYS A 28 -11.79 3.12 7.49
CA LYS A 28 -12.00 2.48 6.18
C LYS A 28 -10.96 1.40 5.94
N HIS A 29 -10.91 0.41 6.84
CA HIS A 29 -9.90 -0.64 6.81
C HIS A 29 -9.94 -1.48 5.52
N LYS A 30 -11.12 -1.67 4.91
CA LYS A 30 -11.26 -2.39 3.63
C LYS A 30 -10.56 -1.65 2.48
N GLU A 31 -10.83 -0.36 2.31
CA GLU A 31 -10.20 0.45 1.25
C GLU A 31 -8.69 0.62 1.51
N ALA A 32 -8.27 0.70 2.77
CA ALA A 32 -6.86 0.72 3.13
C ALA A 32 -6.13 -0.54 2.67
N ILE A 33 -6.75 -1.72 2.84
CA ILE A 33 -6.20 -3.00 2.37
C ILE A 33 -6.01 -2.99 0.84
N GLU A 34 -6.99 -2.51 0.09
CA GLU A 34 -6.87 -2.40 -1.37
C GLU A 34 -5.73 -1.47 -1.80
N CYS A 35 -5.51 -0.37 -1.06
CA CYS A 35 -4.37 0.52 -1.32
C CYS A 35 -3.03 -0.19 -1.04
N PHE A 36 -2.92 -0.91 0.07
CA PHE A 36 -1.71 -1.68 0.37
C PHE A 36 -1.45 -2.81 -0.65
N ASP A 37 -2.48 -3.50 -1.15
CA ASP A 37 -2.34 -4.51 -2.22
C ASP A 37 -1.78 -3.91 -3.53
N LYS A 38 -2.20 -2.69 -3.88
CA LYS A 38 -1.65 -1.96 -5.03
C LYS A 38 -0.20 -1.57 -4.80
N ALA A 39 0.13 -1.04 -3.62
CA ALA A 39 1.50 -0.72 -3.25
C ALA A 39 2.42 -1.95 -3.34
N ILE A 40 1.99 -3.10 -2.81
CA ILE A 40 2.72 -4.38 -2.88
C ILE A 40 2.91 -4.84 -4.33
N SER A 41 1.91 -4.65 -5.19
CA SER A 41 2.00 -5.02 -6.60
C SER A 41 3.06 -4.20 -7.34
N ILE A 42 3.18 -2.91 -7.01
CA ILE A 42 4.18 -2.00 -7.58
C ILE A 42 5.57 -2.33 -7.02
N ASP A 43 5.68 -2.54 -5.70
CA ASP A 43 6.95 -2.90 -5.03
C ASP A 43 7.56 -4.14 -5.68
N LYS A 44 6.74 -5.18 -5.86
CA LYS A 44 7.12 -6.44 -6.52
C LYS A 44 7.53 -6.25 -7.98
N ASP A 45 6.89 -5.34 -8.70
CA ASP A 45 7.24 -5.01 -10.09
C ASP A 45 8.58 -4.28 -10.18
N THR A 46 8.85 -3.38 -9.23
CA THR A 46 10.13 -2.66 -9.11
C THR A 46 11.30 -3.53 -8.61
N GLY A 47 11.06 -4.82 -8.32
CA GLY A 47 12.07 -5.74 -7.79
C GLY A 47 12.32 -5.59 -6.29
N GLY A 48 11.45 -4.86 -5.59
CA GLY A 48 11.41 -4.80 -4.14
C GLY A 48 10.91 -6.13 -3.57
N GLU A 49 11.64 -6.67 -2.60
CA GLU A 49 11.15 -7.76 -1.76
C GLU A 49 10.09 -7.15 -0.83
N ALA A 50 8.82 -7.17 -1.28
CA ALA A 50 7.61 -6.70 -0.59
C ALA A 50 7.92 -6.26 0.85
N ASP A 51 8.33 -4.99 0.99
CA ASP A 51 8.96 -4.51 2.21
C ASP A 51 8.06 -4.89 3.39
N SER A 52 8.63 -5.54 4.43
CA SER A 52 7.85 -6.17 5.51
C SER A 52 6.86 -5.20 6.18
N ASN A 53 7.10 -3.90 6.01
CA ASN A 53 6.24 -2.80 6.41
C ASN A 53 4.85 -2.79 5.73
N LEU A 54 4.75 -3.08 4.43
CA LEU A 54 3.46 -3.06 3.70
C LEU A 54 2.52 -4.17 4.16
N LEU A 55 3.06 -5.38 4.32
CA LEU A 55 2.33 -6.51 4.88
C LEU A 55 1.88 -6.21 6.31
N LEU A 56 2.76 -5.61 7.14
CA LEU A 56 2.40 -5.21 8.50
C LEU A 56 1.26 -4.18 8.54
N LEU A 57 1.27 -3.20 7.64
CA LEU A 57 0.22 -2.20 7.51
C LEU A 57 -1.12 -2.85 7.14
N LYS A 58 -1.11 -3.77 6.16
CA LYS A 58 -2.28 -4.56 5.77
C LYS A 58 -2.76 -5.47 6.89
N ASP A 59 -1.87 -6.15 7.61
CA ASP A 59 -2.18 -6.99 8.77
C ASP A 59 -2.85 -6.17 9.89
N ASN A 60 -2.40 -4.93 10.13
CA ASN A 60 -3.02 -4.04 11.11
C ASN A 60 -4.45 -3.64 10.68
N SER A 61 -4.65 -3.36 9.38
CA SER A 61 -6.00 -3.13 8.82
C SER A 61 -6.89 -4.37 8.97
N LEU A 62 -6.39 -5.56 8.62
CA LEU A 62 -7.11 -6.83 8.72
C LEU A 62 -7.48 -7.14 10.17
N LYS A 63 -6.54 -6.95 11.11
CA LYS A 63 -6.81 -7.11 12.54
C LYS A 63 -7.88 -6.14 13.03
N LYS A 64 -7.93 -4.89 12.55
CA LYS A 64 -9.02 -3.97 12.90
C LYS A 64 -10.34 -4.38 12.28
N LEU A 65 -10.32 -4.83 11.02
CA LEU A 65 -11.50 -5.31 10.31
C LEU A 65 -12.08 -6.61 10.93
N GLY A 66 -11.21 -7.48 11.46
CA GLY A 66 -11.57 -8.74 12.10
C GLY A 66 -11.63 -8.72 13.63
N LYS A 67 -11.38 -7.57 14.29
CA LYS A 67 -11.59 -7.37 15.75
C LYS A 67 -12.95 -6.73 16.05
N SER A 68 -13.96 -7.06 15.27
CA SER A 68 -15.33 -7.13 15.79
C SER A 68 -15.61 -8.58 16.15
N ASP A 69 -15.03 -9.04 17.25
CA ASP A 69 -15.54 -10.19 18.01
C ASP A 69 -15.64 -9.75 19.47
#